data_AF-A0AAW2UD40-F1
#
_entry.id   AF-A0AAW2UD40-F1
#
_cell.length_a   1.000
_cell.length_b   1.000
_cell.length_c   1.000
_cell.angle_alpha   90.00
_cell.angle_beta   90.00
_cell.angle_gamma   90.00
#
_symmetry.space_group_name_H-M   'P 1'
#
loop_
_entity.id
_entity.type
_entity.pdbx_description
1 polymer ?
#
loop_
_entity_poly.entity_id
_entity_poly.type
_entity_poly.pdbx_seq_one_letter_code
_entity_poly.pdbx_strand_id
1 'polypeptide(L)'
;MALHYNLRLLFASCTLFISFCLAESRFSPNLQPEASPGSAHVLTPTPAPRPADVPSPGPVLTPLQGPALAPLLGPAPEPISSLGPASVPTPSPAAGLRASSISEPPSNSISPIAAPPTDSDGPFDVEAPTTLAPSTEVDPRVKEICDATHYASLCLATVVPHLNGKTDVSSVLELAIMAGAKLTKHALSVAKNVTEEPGINPELLQTLKECTRSYETAVNNYQHVVYAFPRRDKGTMNSMLSAVMIDIGDCEDAVTAHAVESPLSSIGGRLTHMTSNCLAIVSLLD
;
A
#
# COMPACT_ATOMS: atom_id res chain seq x y z
N MET A 1 -1.03 27.03 -21.56
CA MET A 1 0.17 26.53 -20.84
C MET A 1 -0.10 25.26 -20.01
N ALA A 2 -1.29 25.07 -19.42
CA ALA A 2 -1.62 23.86 -18.64
C ALA A 2 -1.57 22.53 -19.43
N LEU A 3 -1.94 22.52 -20.73
CA LEU A 3 -1.90 21.31 -21.56
C LEU A 3 -0.47 20.80 -21.80
N HIS A 4 0.50 21.71 -21.85
CA HIS A 4 1.90 21.39 -22.10
C HIS A 4 2.59 20.79 -20.86
N TYR A 5 2.07 21.11 -19.67
CA TYR A 5 2.57 20.58 -18.39
C TYR A 5 2.08 19.15 -18.17
N ASN A 6 0.80 18.89 -18.43
CA ASN A 6 0.20 17.55 -18.35
C ASN A 6 0.85 16.56 -19.33
N LEU A 7 1.16 17.01 -20.55
CA LEU A 7 1.83 16.18 -21.55
C LEU A 7 3.26 15.83 -21.12
N ARG A 8 4.01 16.79 -20.55
CA ARG A 8 5.37 16.53 -20.02
C ARG A 8 5.35 15.59 -18.80
N LEU A 9 4.34 15.68 -17.94
CA LEU A 9 4.19 14.79 -16.79
C LEU A 9 3.86 13.36 -17.23
N LEU A 10 3.02 13.21 -18.25
CA LEU A 10 2.72 11.92 -18.90
C LEU A 10 3.96 11.30 -19.56
N PHE A 11 4.76 12.09 -20.30
CA PHE A 11 5.99 11.59 -20.90
C PHE A 11 7.02 11.19 -19.84
N ALA A 12 7.20 11.97 -18.77
CA ALA A 12 8.10 11.65 -17.66
C ALA A 12 7.68 10.35 -16.95
N SER A 13 6.38 10.21 -16.64
CA SER A 13 5.77 9.01 -16.06
C SER A 13 5.99 7.77 -16.94
N CYS A 14 5.77 7.91 -18.26
CA CYS A 14 5.92 6.81 -19.20
C CYS A 14 7.38 6.38 -19.35
N THR A 15 8.33 7.33 -19.38
CA THR A 15 9.77 7.01 -19.44
C THR A 15 10.27 6.33 -18.17
N LEU A 16 9.80 6.75 -16.98
CA LEU A 16 10.15 6.10 -15.72
C LEU A 16 9.62 4.66 -15.66
N PHE A 17 8.41 4.42 -16.17
CA PHE A 17 7.84 3.07 -16.24
C PHE A 17 8.66 2.16 -17.19
N ILE A 18 9.05 2.65 -18.37
CA ILE A 18 9.84 1.88 -19.35
C ILE A 18 11.26 1.60 -18.82
N SER A 19 11.91 2.57 -18.19
CA SER A 19 13.23 2.38 -17.58
C SER A 19 13.20 1.38 -16.42
N PHE A 20 12.11 1.35 -15.66
CA PHE A 20 11.94 0.41 -14.55
C PHE A 20 11.76 -1.03 -15.05
N CYS A 21 10.95 -1.25 -16.10
CA CYS A 21 10.78 -2.57 -16.72
C CYS A 21 12.08 -3.10 -17.36
N LEU A 22 12.93 -2.23 -17.91
CA LEU A 22 14.23 -2.61 -18.48
C LEU A 22 15.27 -2.98 -17.42
N ALA A 23 15.18 -2.44 -16.21
CA ALA A 23 16.09 -2.75 -15.11
C ALA A 23 15.83 -4.15 -14.50
N GLU A 24 14.56 -4.58 -14.41
CA GLU A 24 14.18 -5.92 -13.92
C GLU A 24 14.62 -7.05 -14.88
N SER A 25 14.84 -6.76 -16.16
CA SER A 25 15.30 -7.75 -17.15
C SER A 25 16.80 -8.12 -17.04
N ARG A 26 17.59 -7.38 -16.24
CA ARG A 26 19.04 -7.61 -16.09
C ARG A 26 19.47 -8.37 -14.83
N PHE A 27 18.55 -8.68 -13.93
CA PHE A 27 18.83 -9.49 -12.74
C PHE A 27 18.18 -10.88 -12.87
N SER A 28 18.73 -11.71 -13.76
CA SER A 28 18.67 -13.16 -13.57
C SER A 28 19.91 -13.58 -12.76
N PRO A 29 19.78 -14.15 -11.56
CA PRO A 29 20.92 -14.76 -10.90
C PRO A 29 21.27 -16.03 -11.66
N ASN A 30 22.34 -15.96 -12.45
CA ASN A 30 22.98 -17.12 -13.05
C ASN A 30 23.62 -17.95 -11.92
N LEU A 31 22.89 -18.92 -11.39
CA LEU A 31 23.43 -19.97 -10.53
C LEU A 31 24.27 -20.90 -11.41
N GLN A 32 25.54 -20.55 -11.62
CA GLN A 32 26.54 -21.51 -12.08
C GLN A 32 27.00 -22.37 -10.88
N PRO A 33 27.10 -23.70 -11.04
CA PRO A 33 27.78 -24.56 -10.08
C PRO A 33 29.30 -24.35 -10.21
N GLU A 34 29.93 -23.84 -9.17
CA GLU A 34 31.39 -23.76 -9.08
C GLU A 34 31.93 -25.17 -8.81
N ALA A 35 32.62 -25.74 -9.80
CA ALA A 35 33.40 -26.96 -9.66
C ALA A 35 34.71 -26.63 -8.93
N SER A 36 34.87 -27.18 -7.73
CA SER A 36 36.08 -27.04 -6.91
C SER A 36 37.20 -27.96 -7.42
N PRO A 37 38.47 -27.50 -7.50
CA PRO A 37 39.59 -28.34 -7.91
C PRO A 37 40.10 -29.17 -6.74
N GLY A 38 40.29 -30.47 -7.01
CA GLY A 38 40.81 -31.44 -6.06
C GLY A 38 42.22 -31.09 -5.57
N SER A 39 42.41 -31.23 -4.26
CA SER A 39 43.73 -31.33 -3.65
C SER A 39 43.78 -32.59 -2.79
N ALA A 40 44.65 -33.51 -3.19
CA ALA A 40 44.89 -34.76 -2.52
C ALA A 40 45.70 -34.52 -1.23
N HIS A 41 45.12 -34.82 -0.08
CA HIS A 41 45.88 -34.99 1.15
C HIS A 41 45.41 -36.24 1.92
N VAL A 42 46.29 -37.24 1.88
CA VAL A 42 46.76 -38.08 3.00
C VAL A 42 45.69 -38.63 3.95
N LEU A 43 45.46 -39.94 3.83
CA LEU A 43 44.76 -40.78 4.79
C LEU A 43 45.55 -40.86 6.11
N THR A 44 45.00 -40.31 7.18
CA THR A 44 45.34 -40.68 8.56
C THR A 44 44.13 -41.36 9.22
N PRO A 45 44.33 -42.42 10.03
CA PRO A 45 43.25 -43.22 10.59
C PRO A 45 42.53 -42.50 11.74
N THR A 46 41.20 -42.50 11.67
CA THR A 46 40.24 -42.00 12.65
C THR A 46 40.29 -42.79 13.97
N PRO A 47 40.43 -42.14 15.14
CA PRO A 47 40.23 -42.79 16.44
C PRO A 47 38.73 -42.91 16.79
N ALA A 48 38.40 -43.98 17.50
CA ALA A 48 37.05 -44.38 17.90
C ALA A 48 36.27 -43.29 18.68
N PRO A 49 34.92 -43.27 18.59
CA PRO A 49 34.10 -42.29 19.30
C PRO A 49 34.11 -42.53 20.82
N ARG A 50 34.40 -41.47 21.58
CA ARG A 50 34.21 -41.42 23.03
C ARG A 50 32.72 -41.39 23.38
N PRO A 51 32.31 -41.96 24.53
CA PRO A 51 30.94 -41.88 25.03
C PRO A 51 30.52 -40.43 25.28
N ALA A 52 29.26 -40.12 24.98
CA ALA A 52 28.64 -38.83 25.22
C ALA A 52 28.63 -38.50 26.73
N ASP A 53 29.22 -37.36 27.09
CA ASP A 53 29.06 -36.76 28.40
C ASP A 53 27.60 -36.32 28.59
N VAL A 54 27.01 -36.80 29.68
CA VAL A 54 25.69 -36.46 30.17
C VAL A 54 25.67 -34.97 30.59
N PRO A 55 24.68 -34.17 30.17
CA PRO A 55 24.55 -32.81 30.68
C PRO A 55 24.22 -32.83 32.18
N SER A 56 25.02 -32.13 32.97
CA SER A 56 24.73 -31.83 34.38
C SER A 56 23.37 -31.12 34.53
N PRO A 57 22.59 -31.43 35.57
CA PRO A 57 21.41 -30.65 35.91
C PRO A 57 21.83 -29.24 36.32
N GLY A 58 21.25 -28.23 35.66
CA GLY A 58 21.45 -26.83 36.00
C GLY A 58 20.99 -26.50 37.43
N PRO A 59 21.46 -25.38 38.00
CA PRO A 59 21.14 -24.99 39.37
C PRO A 59 19.64 -24.69 39.51
N VAL A 60 19.04 -25.33 40.51
CA VAL A 60 17.70 -25.01 41.01
C VAL A 60 17.70 -23.56 41.48
N LEU A 61 16.87 -22.72 40.85
CA LEU A 61 16.57 -21.39 41.34
C LEU A 61 15.67 -21.52 42.57
N THR A 62 16.26 -21.27 43.73
CA THR A 62 15.57 -21.08 45.01
C THR A 62 14.64 -19.87 44.91
N PRO A 63 13.40 -19.93 45.41
CA PRO A 63 12.55 -18.76 45.52
C PRO A 63 13.17 -17.77 46.50
N LEU A 64 13.45 -16.55 46.05
CA LEU A 64 13.77 -15.42 46.92
C LEU A 64 12.56 -15.14 47.81
N GLN A 65 12.67 -15.54 49.09
CA GLN A 65 11.85 -15.03 50.17
C GLN A 65 12.08 -13.52 50.27
N GLY A 66 11.13 -12.74 49.78
CA GLY A 66 11.08 -11.30 50.01
C GLY A 66 10.80 -11.00 51.49
N PRO A 67 11.45 -9.98 52.08
CA PRO A 67 11.19 -9.58 53.45
C PRO A 67 9.80 -8.97 53.59
N ALA A 68 9.17 -9.27 54.73
CA ALA A 68 7.90 -8.72 55.18
C ALA A 68 7.95 -7.18 55.19
N LEU A 69 7.13 -6.54 54.35
CA LEU A 69 6.80 -5.12 54.47
C LEU A 69 5.55 -4.99 55.33
N ALA A 70 5.69 -4.24 56.41
CA ALA A 70 4.62 -3.84 57.32
C ALA A 70 3.51 -3.04 56.59
N PRO A 71 2.27 -3.01 57.12
CA PRO A 71 1.21 -2.18 56.57
C PRO A 71 1.46 -0.71 56.92
N LEU A 72 1.79 0.12 55.94
CA LEU A 72 1.67 1.56 56.06
C LEU A 72 0.19 1.94 55.92
N LEU A 73 -0.41 2.29 57.06
CA LEU A 73 -1.68 3.02 57.15
C LEU A 73 -1.55 4.34 56.40
N GLY A 74 -2.10 4.40 55.17
CA GLY A 74 -2.38 5.65 54.49
C GLY A 74 -3.77 6.18 54.87
N PRO A 75 -3.97 7.50 54.95
CA PRO A 75 -5.27 8.09 55.27
C PRO A 75 -6.29 7.85 54.15
N ALA A 76 -7.54 7.64 54.57
CA ALA A 76 -8.70 7.42 53.73
C ALA A 76 -8.93 8.56 52.71
N PRO A 77 -9.35 8.25 51.47
CA PRO A 77 -9.83 9.28 50.55
C PRO A 77 -11.17 9.84 51.05
N GLU A 78 -11.24 11.17 51.15
CA GLU A 78 -12.48 11.89 51.46
C GLU A 78 -13.52 11.72 50.33
N PRO A 79 -14.82 11.75 50.66
CA PRO A 79 -15.90 11.61 49.69
C PRO A 79 -15.96 12.84 48.76
N ILE A 80 -15.81 12.59 47.46
CA ILE A 80 -15.99 13.57 46.41
C ILE A 80 -17.44 14.05 46.47
N SER A 81 -17.61 15.31 46.87
CA SER A 81 -18.90 15.99 46.84
C SER A 81 -19.35 16.19 45.39
N SER A 82 -20.55 15.71 45.13
CA SER A 82 -21.42 15.98 43.99
C SER A 82 -21.31 17.42 43.48
N LEU A 83 -20.77 17.59 42.27
CA LEU A 83 -20.98 18.78 41.44
C LEU A 83 -21.92 18.39 40.30
N GLY A 84 -23.00 19.15 40.21
CA GLY A 84 -24.21 18.83 39.47
C GLY A 84 -24.09 18.82 37.94
N PRO A 85 -25.20 18.51 37.25
CA PRO A 85 -25.24 18.39 35.81
C PRO A 85 -24.98 19.74 35.14
N ALA A 86 -23.95 19.77 34.28
CA ALA A 86 -23.72 20.87 33.36
C ALA A 86 -24.95 21.06 32.48
N SER A 87 -25.43 22.30 32.44
CA SER A 87 -26.58 22.74 31.66
C SER A 87 -26.30 22.52 30.17
N VAL A 88 -27.14 21.70 29.54
CA VAL A 88 -27.23 21.55 28.09
C VAL A 88 -27.70 22.89 27.50
N PRO A 89 -26.97 23.50 26.55
CA PRO A 89 -27.49 24.65 25.82
C PRO A 89 -28.58 24.20 24.85
N THR A 90 -29.79 24.71 25.09
CA THR A 90 -30.98 24.65 24.27
C THR A 90 -30.72 25.18 22.84
N PRO A 91 -31.05 24.46 21.76
CA PRO A 91 -31.07 25.05 20.43
C PRO A 91 -32.39 25.82 20.25
N SER A 92 -32.27 27.14 20.07
CA SER A 92 -33.41 27.98 19.66
C SER A 92 -33.60 27.91 18.14
N PRO A 93 -34.84 27.82 17.63
CA PRO A 93 -35.13 27.78 16.21
C PRO A 93 -35.42 29.18 15.65
N ALA A 94 -34.96 29.47 14.43
CA ALA A 94 -35.75 30.08 13.35
C ALA A 94 -34.90 30.76 12.27
N ALA A 95 -35.45 30.67 11.06
CA ALA A 95 -35.34 31.61 9.94
C ALA A 95 -34.09 31.56 9.05
N GLY A 96 -34.31 31.15 7.80
CA GLY A 96 -33.35 31.42 6.73
C GLY A 96 -33.48 30.60 5.45
N LEU A 97 -34.70 30.36 4.94
CA LEU A 97 -34.87 29.89 3.56
C LEU A 97 -34.33 30.96 2.60
N ARG A 98 -33.19 30.67 1.95
CA ARG A 98 -32.84 31.29 0.67
C ARG A 98 -32.46 30.20 -0.32
N ALA A 99 -33.44 29.86 -1.15
CA ALA A 99 -33.25 29.15 -2.39
C ALA A 99 -32.48 30.08 -3.35
N SER A 100 -31.25 29.71 -3.69
CA SER A 100 -30.56 30.30 -4.84
C SER A 100 -30.85 29.42 -6.05
N SER A 101 -31.80 29.88 -6.86
CA SER A 101 -31.96 29.49 -8.25
C SER A 101 -30.76 29.97 -9.05
N ILE A 102 -29.97 29.07 -9.64
CA ILE A 102 -29.12 29.38 -10.80
C ILE A 102 -29.10 28.18 -11.76
N SER A 103 -29.88 28.36 -12.83
CA SER A 103 -29.72 27.95 -14.23
C SER A 103 -29.24 26.54 -14.61
N GLU A 104 -30.18 25.79 -15.17
CA GLU A 104 -29.99 24.77 -16.20
C GLU A 104 -29.15 25.29 -17.39
N PRO A 105 -28.19 24.51 -17.91
CA PRO A 105 -27.69 24.68 -19.27
C PRO A 105 -28.63 24.00 -20.29
N PRO A 106 -28.71 24.52 -21.52
CA PRO A 106 -29.75 24.17 -22.47
C PRO A 106 -29.62 22.75 -23.04
N SER A 107 -30.79 22.11 -23.17
CA SER A 107 -31.03 20.92 -23.99
C SER A 107 -30.68 21.20 -25.45
N ASN A 108 -29.62 20.56 -25.96
CA ASN A 108 -29.42 20.41 -27.40
C ASN A 108 -30.17 19.16 -27.87
N SER A 109 -31.42 19.36 -28.25
CA SER A 109 -32.18 18.44 -29.10
C SER A 109 -31.83 18.72 -30.56
N ILE A 110 -31.12 17.79 -31.21
CA ILE A 110 -31.09 17.70 -32.67
C ILE A 110 -31.53 16.29 -33.05
N SER A 111 -32.70 16.23 -33.67
CA SER A 111 -33.35 15.06 -34.26
C SER A 111 -32.60 14.52 -35.50
N PRO A 112 -32.92 13.29 -35.96
CA PRO A 112 -32.09 12.51 -36.86
C PRO A 112 -32.36 12.85 -38.34
N ILE A 113 -31.31 12.86 -39.16
CA ILE A 113 -31.41 12.98 -40.62
C ILE A 113 -30.72 11.78 -41.27
N ALA A 114 -31.58 10.89 -41.77
CA ALA A 114 -31.53 10.21 -43.07
C ALA A 114 -30.19 9.63 -43.61
N ALA A 115 -30.15 8.30 -43.74
CA ALA A 115 -29.54 7.59 -44.88
C ALA A 115 -30.29 7.93 -46.20
N PRO A 116 -29.91 7.54 -47.45
CA PRO A 116 -28.93 6.53 -47.93
C PRO A 116 -28.09 7.10 -49.16
N PRO A 117 -27.47 6.39 -50.16
CA PRO A 117 -27.60 5.00 -50.61
C PRO A 117 -26.32 4.17 -50.86
N THR A 118 -26.62 2.88 -50.96
CA THR A 118 -25.91 1.74 -51.56
C THR A 118 -25.43 1.98 -52.99
N ASP A 119 -24.19 1.58 -53.29
CA ASP A 119 -23.74 0.94 -54.55
C ASP A 119 -22.38 0.29 -54.25
N SER A 120 -22.27 -1.04 -54.14
CA SER A 120 -22.16 -2.07 -55.19
C SER A 120 -20.76 -2.23 -55.81
N ASP A 121 -20.22 -3.43 -55.58
CA ASP A 121 -19.31 -4.23 -56.43
C ASP A 121 -17.82 -3.91 -56.56
N GLY A 122 -17.00 -4.83 -56.02
CA GLY A 122 -15.58 -5.00 -56.34
C GLY A 122 -14.87 -6.03 -55.45
N PRO A 123 -14.54 -7.23 -55.95
CA PRO A 123 -13.93 -8.30 -55.17
C PRO A 123 -12.40 -8.15 -55.15
N PHE A 124 -11.86 -7.87 -53.96
CA PHE A 124 -10.45 -8.07 -53.68
C PHE A 124 -10.32 -8.92 -52.42
N ASP A 125 -10.19 -10.23 -52.65
CA ASP A 125 -9.60 -11.16 -51.71
C ASP A 125 -8.17 -10.70 -51.41
N VAL A 126 -8.04 -9.88 -50.37
CA VAL A 126 -6.77 -9.67 -49.69
C VAL A 126 -6.91 -10.35 -48.35
N GLU A 127 -6.38 -11.56 -48.31
CA GLU A 127 -6.15 -12.38 -47.12
C GLU A 127 -5.41 -11.52 -46.09
N ALA A 128 -6.19 -10.87 -45.22
CA ALA A 128 -5.67 -10.15 -44.08
C ALA A 128 -5.17 -11.19 -43.08
N PRO A 129 -3.89 -11.15 -42.67
CA PRO A 129 -3.44 -11.94 -41.55
C PRO A 129 -4.26 -11.50 -40.34
N THR A 130 -5.11 -12.40 -39.85
CA THR A 130 -5.76 -12.30 -38.55
C THR A 130 -4.67 -12.07 -37.51
N THR A 131 -4.36 -10.81 -37.27
CA THR A 131 -3.53 -10.40 -36.15
C THR A 131 -4.40 -10.66 -34.95
N LEU A 132 -4.17 -11.82 -34.33
CA LEU A 132 -4.64 -12.14 -33.00
C LEU A 132 -4.15 -11.03 -32.07
N ALA A 133 -4.97 -9.99 -31.90
CA ALA A 133 -4.82 -9.10 -30.78
C ALA A 133 -4.93 -10.00 -29.54
N PRO A 134 -3.92 -10.05 -28.66
CA PRO A 134 -4.09 -10.70 -27.38
C PRO A 134 -5.11 -9.86 -26.62
N SER A 135 -6.39 -10.23 -26.73
CA SER A 135 -7.38 -9.85 -25.74
C SER A 135 -6.79 -10.34 -24.43
N THR A 136 -6.28 -9.42 -23.63
CA THR A 136 -5.81 -9.72 -22.29
C THR A 136 -7.07 -9.95 -21.48
N GLU A 137 -7.68 -11.11 -21.71
CA GLU A 137 -8.87 -11.53 -21.02
C GLU A 137 -8.45 -11.72 -19.57
N VAL A 138 -8.89 -10.78 -18.73
CA VAL A 138 -8.65 -10.83 -17.30
C VAL A 138 -9.36 -12.08 -16.79
N ASP A 139 -8.62 -12.91 -16.06
CA ASP A 139 -9.19 -14.10 -15.44
C ASP A 139 -10.43 -13.72 -14.61
N PRO A 140 -11.59 -14.37 -14.83
CA PRO A 140 -12.85 -14.00 -14.18
C PRO A 140 -12.78 -14.02 -12.66
N ARG A 141 -11.96 -14.90 -12.06
CA ARG A 141 -11.79 -14.98 -10.61
C ARG A 141 -11.02 -13.78 -10.08
N VAL A 142 -9.96 -13.36 -10.77
CA VAL A 142 -9.22 -12.13 -10.42
C VAL A 142 -10.13 -10.92 -10.54
N LYS A 143 -10.96 -10.88 -11.59
CA LYS A 143 -11.96 -9.82 -11.77
C LYS A 143 -12.94 -9.78 -10.60
N GLU A 144 -13.51 -10.90 -10.20
CA GLU A 144 -14.43 -10.99 -9.06
C GLU A 144 -13.79 -10.47 -7.76
N ILE A 145 -12.54 -10.86 -7.48
CA ILE A 145 -11.81 -10.39 -6.30
C ILE A 145 -11.59 -8.88 -6.34
N CYS A 146 -11.15 -8.34 -7.49
CA CYS A 146 -10.90 -6.91 -7.64
C CYS A 146 -12.19 -6.09 -7.66
N ASP A 147 -13.29 -6.60 -8.19
CA ASP A 147 -14.60 -5.94 -8.19
C ASP A 147 -15.17 -5.78 -6.76
N ALA A 148 -14.73 -6.62 -5.81
CA ALA A 148 -15.05 -6.49 -4.38
C ALA A 148 -14.23 -5.40 -3.65
N THR A 149 -13.35 -4.69 -4.35
CA THR A 149 -12.53 -3.60 -3.79
C THR A 149 -13.07 -2.22 -4.14
N HIS A 150 -12.73 -1.20 -3.35
CA HIS A 150 -13.14 0.18 -3.63
C HIS A 150 -12.52 0.76 -4.92
N TYR A 151 -11.36 0.23 -5.35
CA TYR A 151 -10.64 0.71 -6.53
C TYR A 151 -10.33 -0.47 -7.47
N ALA A 152 -11.38 -1.08 -8.04
CA ALA A 152 -11.27 -2.28 -8.87
C ALA A 152 -10.28 -2.14 -10.05
N SER A 153 -10.31 -1.03 -10.78
CA SER A 153 -9.38 -0.80 -11.89
C SER A 153 -7.91 -0.73 -11.42
N LEU A 154 -7.66 -0.12 -10.26
CA LEU A 154 -6.32 -0.08 -9.67
C LEU A 154 -5.88 -1.46 -9.18
N CYS A 155 -6.80 -2.23 -8.59
CA CYS A 155 -6.54 -3.62 -8.23
C CYS A 155 -6.09 -4.43 -9.45
N LEU A 156 -6.89 -4.42 -10.53
CA LEU A 156 -6.59 -5.14 -11.76
C LEU A 156 -5.26 -4.71 -12.39
N ALA A 157 -5.04 -3.40 -12.53
CA ALA A 157 -3.79 -2.86 -13.09
C ALA A 157 -2.56 -3.20 -12.23
N THR A 158 -2.74 -3.46 -10.94
CA THR A 158 -1.67 -3.85 -10.02
C THR A 158 -1.39 -5.34 -10.12
N VAL A 159 -2.42 -6.20 -10.11
CA VAL A 159 -2.23 -7.64 -9.96
C VAL A 159 -2.02 -8.35 -11.29
N VAL A 160 -2.79 -8.01 -12.32
CA VAL A 160 -2.80 -8.74 -13.60
C VAL A 160 -1.41 -8.84 -14.25
N PRO A 161 -0.58 -7.79 -14.28
CA PRO A 161 0.76 -7.87 -14.87
C PRO A 161 1.73 -8.83 -14.16
N HIS A 162 1.41 -9.27 -12.95
CA HIS A 162 2.30 -10.05 -12.09
C HIS A 162 1.72 -11.43 -11.72
N LEU A 163 0.56 -11.81 -12.28
CA LEU A 163 -0.02 -13.13 -12.07
C LEU A 163 0.84 -14.22 -12.73
N ASN A 164 1.00 -15.33 -12.02
CA ASN A 164 1.74 -16.51 -12.46
C ASN A 164 0.83 -17.75 -12.59
N GLY A 165 -0.42 -17.53 -13.00
CA GLY A 165 -1.44 -18.58 -13.18
C GLY A 165 -2.26 -18.88 -11.92
N LYS A 166 -1.85 -18.40 -10.74
CA LYS A 166 -2.67 -18.49 -9.53
C LYS A 166 -3.60 -17.29 -9.42
N THR A 167 -4.88 -17.54 -9.23
CA THR A 167 -5.95 -16.52 -9.24
C THR A 167 -6.81 -16.55 -7.98
N ASP A 168 -6.39 -17.28 -6.95
CA ASP A 168 -7.07 -17.30 -5.66
C ASP A 168 -6.85 -16.00 -4.87
N VAL A 169 -7.71 -15.75 -3.88
CA VAL A 169 -7.69 -14.54 -3.03
C VAL A 169 -6.31 -14.29 -2.43
N SER A 170 -5.61 -15.34 -2.02
CA SER A 170 -4.29 -15.22 -1.37
C SER A 170 -3.24 -14.72 -2.36
N SER A 171 -3.22 -15.27 -3.58
CA SER A 171 -2.29 -14.86 -4.63
C SER A 171 -2.54 -13.41 -5.07
N VAL A 172 -3.81 -13.02 -5.21
CA VAL A 172 -4.18 -11.62 -5.52
C VAL A 172 -3.77 -10.68 -4.38
N LEU A 173 -4.02 -11.08 -3.12
CA LEU A 173 -3.63 -10.30 -1.95
C LEU A 173 -2.12 -10.14 -1.82
N GLU A 174 -1.34 -11.21 -2.02
CA GLU A 174 0.12 -11.18 -1.95
C GLU A 174 0.70 -10.14 -2.91
N LEU A 175 0.25 -10.16 -4.18
CA LEU A 175 0.66 -9.19 -5.19
C LEU A 175 0.28 -7.76 -4.80
N ALA A 176 -0.94 -7.56 -4.27
CA ALA A 176 -1.39 -6.25 -3.81
C ALA A 176 -0.56 -5.72 -2.62
N ILE A 177 -0.27 -6.57 -1.62
CA ILE A 177 0.59 -6.22 -0.47
C ILE A 177 2.00 -5.85 -0.95
N MET A 178 2.60 -6.66 -1.81
CA MET A 178 3.95 -6.41 -2.32
C MET A 178 4.02 -5.10 -3.11
N ALA A 179 3.02 -4.84 -3.96
CA ALA A 179 2.94 -3.61 -4.72
C ALA A 179 2.77 -2.39 -3.80
N GLY A 180 1.92 -2.48 -2.77
CA GLY A 180 1.74 -1.43 -1.77
C GLY A 180 3.04 -1.16 -0.98
N ALA A 181 3.73 -2.21 -0.55
CA ALA A 181 5.02 -2.09 0.14
C ALA A 181 6.09 -1.43 -0.76
N LYS A 182 6.14 -1.78 -2.06
CA LYS A 182 7.06 -1.17 -3.04
C LYS A 182 6.74 0.30 -3.25
N LEU A 183 5.45 0.65 -3.42
CA LEU A 183 5.01 2.03 -3.58
C LEU A 183 5.31 2.87 -2.33
N THR A 184 5.14 2.31 -1.13
CA THR A 184 5.47 3.01 0.13
C THR A 184 6.96 3.32 0.24
N LYS A 185 7.83 2.37 -0.12
CA LYS A 185 9.28 2.61 -0.18
C LYS A 185 9.64 3.69 -1.20
N HIS A 186 8.96 3.72 -2.34
CA HIS A 186 9.14 4.77 -3.33
C HIS A 186 8.69 6.14 -2.77
N ALA A 187 7.53 6.21 -2.14
CA ALA A 187 7.03 7.42 -1.49
C ALA A 187 8.00 7.97 -0.44
N LEU A 188 8.55 7.08 0.40
CA LEU A 188 9.60 7.43 1.37
C LEU A 188 10.84 8.03 0.69
N SER A 189 11.29 7.45 -0.43
CA SER A 189 12.42 7.98 -1.17
C SER A 189 12.13 9.37 -1.72
N VAL A 190 10.92 9.61 -2.22
CA VAL A 190 10.50 10.94 -2.70
C VAL A 190 10.45 11.93 -1.54
N ALA A 191 9.87 11.55 -0.41
CA ALA A 191 9.81 12.40 0.79
C ALA A 191 11.22 12.83 1.25
N LYS A 192 12.17 11.90 1.29
CA LYS A 192 13.57 12.20 1.62
C LYS A 192 14.18 13.20 0.64
N ASN A 193 14.05 12.96 -0.66
CA ASN A 193 14.60 13.84 -1.69
C ASN A 193 14.02 15.25 -1.62
N VAL A 194 12.70 15.38 -1.42
CA VAL A 194 12.05 16.70 -1.30
C VAL A 194 12.61 17.47 -0.11
N THR A 195 12.87 16.81 1.03
CA THR A 195 13.44 17.52 2.21
C THR A 195 14.88 18.03 2.02
N GLU A 196 15.56 17.60 0.95
CA GLU A 196 16.91 18.04 0.62
C GLU A 196 16.92 19.23 -0.37
N GLU A 197 15.76 19.60 -0.93
CA GLU A 197 15.67 20.69 -1.89
C GLU A 197 15.94 22.06 -1.24
N PRO A 198 16.80 22.90 -1.86
CA PRO A 198 17.06 24.24 -1.35
C PRO A 198 15.85 25.16 -1.58
N GLY A 199 15.64 26.10 -0.66
CA GLY A 199 14.62 27.14 -0.82
C GLY A 199 13.23 26.78 -0.28
N ILE A 200 13.07 25.61 0.35
CA ILE A 200 11.85 25.26 1.07
C ILE A 200 11.71 26.15 2.32
N ASN A 201 10.50 26.66 2.55
CA ASN A 201 10.18 27.40 3.77
C ASN A 201 10.47 26.51 5.02
N PRO A 202 11.08 27.05 6.10
CA PRO A 202 11.47 26.25 7.27
C PRO A 202 10.33 25.47 7.94
N GLU A 203 9.11 26.02 7.95
CA GLU A 203 7.94 25.39 8.54
C GLU A 203 7.47 24.21 7.69
N LEU A 204 7.34 24.42 6.38
CA LEU A 204 7.04 23.36 5.42
C LEU A 204 8.11 22.26 5.44
N LEU A 205 9.39 22.62 5.55
CA LEU A 205 10.48 21.66 5.68
C LEU A 205 10.32 20.78 6.92
N GLN A 206 9.89 21.36 8.05
CA GLN A 206 9.65 20.60 9.26
C GLN A 206 8.46 19.64 9.10
N THR A 207 7.39 20.07 8.44
CA THR A 207 6.26 19.20 8.09
C THR A 207 6.68 18.06 7.16
N LEU A 208 7.49 18.33 6.13
CA LEU A 208 7.97 17.30 5.20
C LEU A 208 8.91 16.28 5.88
N LYS A 209 9.67 16.71 6.89
CA LYS A 209 10.46 15.80 7.75
C LYS A 209 9.56 14.91 8.60
N GLU A 210 8.44 15.43 9.10
CA GLU A 210 7.46 14.61 9.82
C GLU A 210 6.79 13.62 8.87
N CYS A 211 6.37 14.07 7.69
CA CYS A 211 5.90 13.19 6.61
C CYS A 211 6.89 12.06 6.31
N THR A 212 8.19 12.37 6.25
CA THR A 212 9.22 11.34 6.05
C THR A 212 9.16 10.27 7.13
N ARG A 213 8.97 10.64 8.41
CA ARG A 213 8.78 9.67 9.50
C ARG A 213 7.49 8.88 9.35
N SER A 214 6.38 9.52 8.97
CA SER A 214 5.12 8.81 8.69
C SER A 214 5.29 7.77 7.59
N TYR A 215 6.02 8.08 6.51
CA TYR A 215 6.33 7.11 5.46
C TYR A 215 7.28 6.00 5.94
N GLU A 216 8.22 6.26 6.85
CA GLU A 216 9.03 5.20 7.49
C GLU A 216 8.17 4.26 8.33
N THR A 217 7.24 4.80 9.11
CA THR A 217 6.25 4.02 9.86
C THR A 217 5.37 3.20 8.92
N ALA A 218 4.88 3.79 7.82
CA ALA A 218 4.10 3.08 6.82
C ALA A 218 4.89 1.93 6.16
N VAL A 219 6.19 2.10 5.89
CA VAL A 219 7.06 1.02 5.40
C VAL A 219 7.12 -0.12 6.43
N ASN A 220 7.29 0.19 7.71
CA ASN A 220 7.33 -0.82 8.78
C ASN A 220 5.98 -1.54 8.91
N ASN A 221 4.87 -0.81 8.85
CA ASN A 221 3.52 -1.38 8.87
C ASN A 221 3.32 -2.37 7.71
N TYR A 222 3.71 -2.01 6.48
CA TYR A 222 3.69 -2.96 5.36
C TYR A 222 4.59 -4.19 5.57
N GLN A 223 5.75 -4.05 6.22
CA GLN A 223 6.57 -5.22 6.57
C GLN A 223 5.84 -6.15 7.55
N HIS A 224 5.16 -5.59 8.55
CA HIS A 224 4.32 -6.39 9.46
C HIS A 224 3.19 -7.11 8.72
N VAL A 225 2.56 -6.47 7.71
CA VAL A 225 1.57 -7.11 6.84
C VAL A 225 2.19 -8.29 6.08
N VAL A 226 3.38 -8.12 5.49
CA VAL A 226 4.10 -9.20 4.80
C VAL A 226 4.38 -10.38 5.74
N TYR A 227 4.73 -10.14 7.01
CA TYR A 227 4.94 -11.21 7.99
C TYR A 227 3.64 -11.84 8.53
N ALA A 228 2.54 -11.09 8.54
CA ALA A 228 1.23 -11.58 8.98
C ALA A 228 0.53 -12.43 7.90
N PHE A 229 0.74 -12.08 6.63
CA PHE A 229 0.13 -12.73 5.47
C PHE A 229 0.27 -14.27 5.44
N PRO A 230 1.47 -14.87 5.53
CA PRO A 230 1.61 -16.33 5.46
C PRO A 230 0.96 -17.06 6.64
N ARG A 231 0.71 -16.36 7.75
CA ARG A 231 0.05 -16.88 8.96
C ARG A 231 -1.46 -16.66 8.94
N ARG A 232 -2.01 -16.05 7.89
CA ARG A 232 -3.43 -15.66 7.77
C ARG A 232 -3.90 -14.78 8.94
N ASP A 233 -3.00 -14.00 9.53
CA ASP A 233 -3.33 -13.12 10.65
C ASP A 233 -4.05 -11.86 10.14
N LYS A 234 -5.36 -12.00 9.89
CA LYS A 234 -6.24 -10.93 9.41
C LYS A 234 -6.28 -9.74 10.37
N GLY A 235 -6.17 -9.99 11.68
CA GLY A 235 -6.17 -8.94 12.70
C GLY A 235 -4.97 -8.01 12.55
N THR A 236 -3.78 -8.60 12.46
CA THR A 236 -2.55 -7.82 12.23
C THR A 236 -2.55 -7.15 10.87
N MET A 237 -2.94 -7.85 9.79
CA MET A 237 -3.01 -7.23 8.46
C MET A 237 -3.95 -6.02 8.43
N ASN A 238 -5.15 -6.14 9.01
CA ASN A 238 -6.11 -5.03 9.07
C ASN A 238 -5.59 -3.85 9.89
N SER A 239 -5.01 -4.12 11.06
CA SER A 239 -4.47 -3.08 11.94
C SER A 239 -3.34 -2.30 11.25
N MET A 240 -2.37 -3.02 10.67
CA MET A 240 -1.20 -2.40 10.04
C MET A 240 -1.56 -1.68 8.73
N LEU A 241 -2.44 -2.23 7.89
CA LEU A 241 -2.91 -1.55 6.68
C LEU A 241 -3.75 -0.30 7.04
N SER A 242 -4.56 -0.35 8.09
CA SER A 242 -5.29 0.85 8.55
C SER A 242 -4.33 1.92 9.07
N ALA A 243 -3.29 1.53 9.80
CA ALA A 243 -2.24 2.44 10.26
C ALA A 243 -1.51 3.12 9.10
N VAL A 244 -1.20 2.39 8.02
CA VAL A 244 -0.65 3.00 6.78
C VAL A 244 -1.54 4.12 6.24
N MET A 245 -2.86 3.92 6.20
CA MET A 245 -3.77 4.96 5.71
C MET A 245 -3.78 6.21 6.62
N ILE A 246 -3.68 6.01 7.94
CA ILE A 246 -3.58 7.10 8.92
C ILE A 246 -2.26 7.85 8.72
N ASP A 247 -1.12 7.14 8.66
CA ASP A 247 0.20 7.74 8.50
C ASP A 247 0.30 8.62 7.24
N ILE A 248 -0.29 8.17 6.13
CA ILE A 248 -0.32 8.91 4.86
C ILE A 248 -1.29 10.09 4.95
N GLY A 249 -2.50 9.87 5.49
CA GLY A 249 -3.51 10.91 5.63
C GLY A 249 -3.03 12.07 6.50
N ASP A 250 -2.44 11.77 7.66
CA ASP A 250 -1.89 12.77 8.58
C ASP A 250 -0.80 13.61 7.90
N CYS A 251 0.05 12.99 7.07
CA CYS A 251 1.04 13.71 6.29
C CYS A 251 0.41 14.66 5.25
N GLU A 252 -0.54 14.17 4.45
CA GLU A 252 -1.18 14.99 3.41
C GLU A 252 -1.96 16.16 4.02
N ASP A 253 -2.65 15.94 5.14
CA ASP A 253 -3.36 16.99 5.88
C ASP A 253 -2.39 18.04 6.43
N ALA A 254 -1.26 17.61 7.00
CA ALA A 254 -0.24 18.50 7.53
C ALA A 254 0.42 19.36 6.42
N VAL A 255 0.68 18.79 5.24
CA VAL A 255 1.25 19.55 4.11
C VAL A 255 0.21 20.52 3.55
N THR A 256 -1.04 20.09 3.40
CA THR A 256 -2.13 20.92 2.87
C THR A 256 -2.44 22.12 3.76
N ALA A 257 -2.20 22.01 5.07
CA ALA A 257 -2.32 23.13 6.02
C ALA A 257 -1.40 24.32 5.68
N HIS A 258 -0.32 24.10 4.92
CA HIS A 258 0.57 25.17 4.41
C HIS A 258 0.04 25.86 3.14
N ALA A 259 -1.15 25.49 2.65
CA ALA A 259 -1.75 25.96 1.39
C ALA A 259 -0.84 25.74 0.16
N VAL A 260 0.00 24.70 0.20
CA VAL A 260 0.85 24.26 -0.90
C VAL A 260 0.38 22.88 -1.36
N GLU A 261 0.42 22.65 -2.66
CA GLU A 261 0.19 21.31 -3.20
C GLU A 261 1.32 20.38 -2.74
N SER A 262 0.95 19.29 -2.06
CA SER A 262 1.93 18.32 -1.56
C SER A 262 2.67 17.66 -2.72
N PRO A 263 4.01 17.67 -2.74
CA PRO A 263 4.80 16.92 -3.72
C PRO A 263 4.63 15.40 -3.57
N LEU A 264 3.98 14.95 -2.48
CA LEU A 264 3.69 13.56 -2.19
C LEU A 264 2.25 13.17 -2.54
N SER A 265 1.34 14.13 -2.75
CA SER A 265 -0.11 13.91 -2.89
C SER A 265 -0.50 12.83 -3.89
N SER A 266 0.09 12.82 -5.08
CA SER A 266 -0.21 11.83 -6.11
C SER A 266 0.18 10.42 -5.66
N ILE A 267 1.33 10.29 -5.00
CA ILE A 267 1.84 9.00 -4.51
C ILE A 267 1.05 8.57 -3.26
N GLY A 268 0.80 9.50 -2.33
CA GLY A 268 0.01 9.27 -1.11
C GLY A 268 -1.43 8.85 -1.42
N GLY A 269 -2.09 9.52 -2.35
CA GLY A 269 -3.44 9.15 -2.80
C GLY A 269 -3.48 7.77 -3.44
N ARG A 270 -2.55 7.49 -4.37
CA ARG A 270 -2.45 6.15 -4.98
C ARG A 270 -2.16 5.06 -3.95
N LEU A 271 -1.29 5.35 -2.98
CA LEU A 271 -0.96 4.41 -1.91
C LEU A 271 -2.16 4.14 -1.01
N THR A 272 -2.90 5.17 -0.60
CA THR A 272 -4.15 5.05 0.16
C THR A 272 -5.16 4.15 -0.56
N HIS A 273 -5.33 4.33 -1.87
CA HIS A 273 -6.22 3.49 -2.68
C HIS A 273 -5.75 2.02 -2.73
N MET A 274 -4.44 1.78 -2.90
CA MET A 274 -3.87 0.43 -2.88
C MET A 274 -4.02 -0.24 -1.52
N THR A 275 -3.77 0.48 -0.43
CA THR A 275 -3.96 0.00 0.94
C THR A 275 -5.42 -0.35 1.21
N SER A 276 -6.35 0.49 0.74
CA SER A 276 -7.78 0.21 0.82
C SER A 276 -8.17 -1.05 0.05
N ASN A 277 -7.59 -1.30 -1.13
CA ASN A 277 -7.82 -2.55 -1.84
C ASN A 277 -7.28 -3.75 -1.07
N CYS A 278 -6.10 -3.64 -0.45
CA CYS A 278 -5.55 -4.71 0.39
C CYS A 278 -6.50 -5.04 1.55
N LEU A 279 -7.03 -4.05 2.25
CA LEU A 279 -8.03 -4.25 3.33
C LEU A 279 -9.28 -4.97 2.84
N ALA A 280 -9.81 -4.56 1.68
CA ALA A 280 -10.97 -5.23 1.08
C ALA A 280 -10.66 -6.70 0.76
N ILE A 281 -9.50 -7.00 0.16
CA ILE A 281 -9.13 -8.38 -0.20
C ILE A 281 -8.83 -9.22 1.05
N VAL A 282 -8.24 -8.64 2.12
CA VAL A 282 -8.05 -9.33 3.41
C VAL A 282 -9.39 -9.83 3.96
N SER A 283 -10.48 -9.07 3.78
CA SER A 283 -11.82 -9.48 4.24
C SER A 283 -12.32 -10.77 3.56
N LEU A 284 -11.86 -11.04 2.34
CA LEU A 284 -12.21 -12.20 1.51
C LEU A 284 -11.40 -13.46 1.83
N LEU A 285 -10.39 -13.38 2.70
CA LEU A 285 -9.63 -14.57 3.13
C LEU A 285 -10.50 -15.47 4.01
N ASP A 286 -10.47 -16.78 3.72
CA ASP A 286 -11.03 -17.84 4.57
C ASP A 286 -10.24 -18.04 5.87
#